data_AF-A0A7X9L093-F1
#
_entry.id   AF-A0A7X9L093-F1
#
_cell.length_a   1.000
_cell.length_b   1.000
_cell.length_c   1.000
_cell.angle_alpha   90.00
_cell.angle_beta   90.00
_cell.angle_gamma   90.00
#
_symmetry.space_group_name_H-M   'P 1'
#
loop_
_entity.id
_entity.type
_entity.pdbx_description
1 polymer ?
#
loop_
_entity_poly.entity_id
_entity_poly.type
_entity_poly.pdbx_seq_one_letter_code
_entity_poly.pdbx_strand_id
1 'polypeptide(L)'
;MKRKISTLLTFLILSLLIIPSSLAHDDQAKHDADLMCVFWGDDKVSLSSEEKIAFKIIANAAAITIDQYSLNPNGRIKEGTFNEIQEGLKYFGLPELSINFNDIDLNIKVSNDGKNISPNTHRLYTHLGWNYKKHPNNDFWKKRKHVLIDSVNRLLFNSKKIFSWFPWASDVVYPPSEQCDAFCAIIYYVHIIGDHIAGDTADKLKNIEPLIHYTSMDTPGIIVELKEQLQIVFQEQKNSYTFFELDQKLSDLTISIEKNCDILGFIDTAEKCKKNQEHAEQLLQILSKHLPTLLKNESFFKSRFK
;
A
#
# COMPACT_ATOMS: atom_id res chain seq x y z
N MET A 1 -12.51 35.97 -15.75
CA MET A 1 -11.37 35.65 -14.86
C MET A 1 -10.97 34.20 -15.07
N LYS A 2 -9.97 33.99 -15.92
CA LYS A 2 -9.30 32.71 -16.21
C LYS A 2 -7.82 33.04 -16.33
N ARG A 3 -6.98 32.59 -15.39
CA ARG A 3 -5.51 32.60 -15.50
C ARG A 3 -5.03 31.31 -14.84
N LYS A 4 -4.69 30.31 -15.65
CA LYS A 4 -3.33 29.97 -16.11
C LYS A 4 -2.47 29.42 -14.97
N ILE A 5 -2.61 28.11 -14.72
CA ILE A 5 -1.58 27.31 -14.05
C ILE A 5 -0.79 26.66 -15.19
N SER A 6 0.47 27.05 -15.31
CA SER A 6 1.45 26.50 -16.22
C SER A 6 2.81 26.70 -15.55
N THR A 7 3.70 25.72 -15.77
CA THR A 7 5.13 25.64 -15.42
C THR A 7 5.44 25.43 -13.93
N LEU A 8 6.35 24.54 -13.52
CA LEU A 8 7.60 24.10 -14.15
C LEU A 8 8.10 22.82 -13.43
N LEU A 9 8.60 21.81 -14.13
CA LEU A 9 9.49 20.81 -13.49
C LEU A 9 10.53 20.31 -14.47
N THR A 10 11.70 20.93 -14.38
CA THR A 10 12.96 20.48 -14.99
C THR A 10 14.10 20.82 -14.03
N PHE A 11 15.09 19.91 -13.99
CA PHE A 11 16.35 19.88 -13.24
C PHE A 11 16.33 19.27 -11.84
N LEU A 12 17.32 18.49 -11.39
CA LEU A 12 18.37 17.61 -11.96
C LEU A 12 19.16 17.11 -10.73
N ILE A 13 19.50 15.81 -10.69
CA ILE A 13 20.69 15.16 -10.12
C ILE A 13 21.42 15.88 -8.97
N LEU A 14 21.51 15.21 -7.80
CA LEU A 14 22.74 14.78 -7.10
C LEU A 14 22.54 14.78 -5.56
N SER A 15 22.32 13.61 -4.97
CA SER A 15 22.94 13.28 -3.68
C SER A 15 23.08 11.77 -3.53
N LEU A 16 24.32 11.33 -3.72
CA LEU A 16 24.85 10.03 -3.35
C LEU A 16 24.65 9.72 -1.86
N LEU A 17 24.53 8.43 -1.59
CA LEU A 17 24.98 7.71 -0.38
C LEU A 17 24.36 8.15 0.96
N ILE A 18 23.32 7.43 1.40
CA ILE A 18 23.27 6.79 2.73
C ILE A 18 22.49 5.46 2.62
N ILE A 19 23.19 4.33 2.69
CA ILE A 19 22.74 3.04 3.28
C ILE A 19 23.62 2.91 4.54
N PRO A 20 23.16 2.49 5.75
CA PRO A 20 22.17 1.43 6.02
C PRO A 20 21.14 1.73 7.12
N SER A 21 20.04 0.97 7.15
CA SER A 21 19.67 0.16 8.33
C SER A 21 18.44 -0.72 8.06
N SER A 22 18.75 -2.00 7.94
CA SER A 22 17.88 -3.18 7.97
C SER A 22 17.10 -3.29 9.28
N LEU A 23 15.78 -3.39 9.20
CA LEU A 23 14.84 -3.84 10.22
C LEU A 23 13.48 -3.83 9.52
N ALA A 24 12.73 -4.96 9.47
CA ALA A 24 11.27 -5.01 9.19
C ALA A 24 10.69 -3.68 9.65
N HIS A 25 10.22 -2.82 8.75
CA HIS A 25 10.21 -1.37 9.03
C HIS A 25 9.19 -1.04 10.12
N ASP A 26 9.57 -1.22 11.40
CA ASP A 26 8.78 -0.86 12.59
C ASP A 26 8.47 0.65 12.65
N ASP A 27 8.99 1.40 11.67
CA ASP A 27 8.90 2.82 11.48
C ASP A 27 8.04 3.13 10.24
N GLN A 28 6.86 3.68 10.49
CA GLN A 28 5.94 4.18 9.47
C GLN A 28 6.63 5.10 8.46
N ALA A 29 7.63 5.88 8.87
CA ALA A 29 8.31 6.83 7.98
C ALA A 29 9.02 6.14 6.81
N LYS A 30 9.43 4.87 6.98
CA LYS A 30 10.08 4.12 5.90
C LYS A 30 9.05 3.56 4.91
N HIS A 31 7.92 3.06 5.39
CA HIS A 31 6.80 2.70 4.50
C HIS A 31 6.27 3.91 3.72
N ASP A 32 6.22 5.09 4.37
CA ASP A 32 5.88 6.34 3.71
C ASP A 32 6.91 6.70 2.62
N ALA A 33 8.20 6.52 2.90
CA ALA A 33 9.26 6.71 1.91
C ALA A 33 9.16 5.75 0.73
N ASP A 34 8.84 4.47 0.96
CA ASP A 34 8.60 3.48 -0.10
C ASP A 34 7.41 3.88 -0.97
N LEU A 35 6.30 4.34 -0.37
CA LEU A 35 5.15 4.88 -1.10
C LEU A 35 5.52 6.11 -1.93
N MET A 36 6.27 7.07 -1.36
CA MET A 36 6.74 8.25 -2.09
C MET A 36 7.64 7.86 -3.27
N CYS A 37 8.60 6.96 -3.04
CA CYS A 37 9.48 6.44 -4.07
C CYS A 37 8.69 5.78 -5.20
N VAL A 38 7.68 4.96 -4.89
CA VAL A 38 6.89 4.27 -5.90
C VAL A 38 6.01 5.22 -6.73
N PHE A 39 5.36 6.19 -6.09
CA PHE A 39 4.38 7.05 -6.77
C PHE A 39 4.98 8.30 -7.41
N TRP A 40 6.12 8.79 -6.90
CA TRP A 40 6.81 9.98 -7.42
C TRP A 40 8.20 9.68 -8.02
N GLY A 41 8.74 8.47 -7.84
CA GLY A 41 10.09 8.11 -8.27
C GLY A 41 11.20 8.65 -7.36
N ASP A 42 10.83 9.28 -6.24
CA ASP A 42 11.75 9.95 -5.30
C ASP A 42 11.12 9.96 -3.89
N ASP A 43 11.89 9.52 -2.89
CA ASP A 43 11.49 9.48 -1.47
C ASP A 43 11.51 10.87 -0.81
N LYS A 44 12.10 11.87 -1.46
CA LYS A 44 12.28 13.25 -0.97
C LYS A 44 11.49 14.27 -1.77
N VAL A 45 10.49 13.83 -2.54
CA VAL A 45 9.67 14.77 -3.31
C VAL A 45 9.05 15.84 -2.40
N SER A 46 9.21 17.11 -2.77
CA SER A 46 8.62 18.22 -2.03
C SER A 46 7.16 18.37 -2.42
N LEU A 47 6.27 17.86 -1.58
CA LEU A 47 4.82 18.03 -1.71
C LEU A 47 4.36 19.43 -1.23
N SER A 48 3.36 20.00 -1.89
CA SER A 48 2.62 21.16 -1.38
C SER A 48 1.88 20.84 -0.08
N SER A 49 1.38 21.86 0.63
CA SER A 49 0.67 21.63 1.90
C SER A 49 -0.55 20.73 1.74
N GLU A 50 -1.34 20.90 0.67
CA GLU A 50 -2.51 20.05 0.40
C GLU A 50 -2.08 18.63 0.02
N GLU A 51 -1.07 18.48 -0.85
CA GLU A 51 -0.54 17.17 -1.23
C GLU A 51 0.05 16.40 -0.03
N LYS A 52 0.68 17.10 0.93
CA LYS A 52 1.16 16.49 2.18
C LYS A 52 0.02 15.92 3.01
N ILE A 53 -1.09 16.66 3.14
CA ILE A 53 -2.27 16.19 3.90
C ILE A 53 -2.90 15.01 3.16
N ALA A 54 -3.07 15.10 1.84
CA ALA A 54 -3.60 14.02 1.01
C ALA A 54 -2.75 12.74 1.09
N PHE A 55 -1.43 12.88 0.97
CA PHE A 55 -0.49 11.77 1.14
C PHE A 55 -0.61 11.15 2.53
N LYS A 56 -0.62 11.98 3.59
CA LYS A 56 -0.75 11.50 4.97
C LYS A 56 -2.04 10.71 5.20
N ILE A 57 -3.17 11.13 4.62
CA ILE A 57 -4.42 10.36 4.67
C ILE A 57 -4.23 8.96 4.08
N ILE A 58 -3.65 8.87 2.88
CA ILE A 58 -3.45 7.60 2.17
C ILE A 58 -2.48 6.69 2.92
N ALA A 59 -1.33 7.24 3.34
CA ALA A 59 -0.30 6.52 4.07
C ALA A 59 -0.82 6.00 5.42
N ASN A 60 -1.50 6.85 6.19
CA ASN A 60 -2.14 6.44 7.45
C ASN A 60 -3.23 5.38 7.22
N ALA A 61 -4.02 5.49 6.15
CA ALA A 61 -5.05 4.51 5.84
C ALA A 61 -4.45 3.15 5.43
N ALA A 62 -3.33 3.14 4.70
CA ALA A 62 -2.57 1.92 4.41
C ALA A 62 -2.03 1.30 5.70
N ALA A 63 -1.41 2.10 6.56
CA ALA A 63 -0.92 1.69 7.87
C ALA A 63 -2.01 1.11 8.77
N ILE A 64 -3.21 1.73 8.80
CA ILE A 64 -4.37 1.23 9.55
C ILE A 64 -4.97 -0.01 8.90
N THR A 65 -4.78 -0.23 7.60
CA THR A 65 -5.24 -1.45 6.93
C THR A 65 -4.33 -2.63 7.25
N ILE A 66 -3.02 -2.40 7.28
CA ILE A 66 -2.00 -3.46 7.29
C ILE A 66 -1.46 -3.67 8.69
N ASP A 67 -0.93 -2.62 9.29
CA ASP A 67 -0.18 -2.71 10.53
C ASP A 67 -1.04 -2.48 11.76
N GLN A 68 -0.63 -3.17 12.80
CA GLN A 68 -1.06 -2.87 14.15
C GLN A 68 0.16 -2.54 15.01
N TYR A 69 0.84 -1.42 14.71
CA TYR A 69 1.85 -0.88 15.64
C TYR A 69 1.23 -0.54 16.99
N SER A 70 1.50 -1.37 17.98
CA SER A 70 1.23 -1.08 19.38
C SER A 70 2.33 -1.69 20.24
N LEU A 71 3.54 -1.09 20.16
CA LEU A 71 4.54 -1.26 21.23
C LEU A 71 4.06 -0.64 22.55
N ASN A 72 2.99 0.16 22.53
CA ASN A 72 2.46 0.84 23.69
C ASN A 72 1.16 0.16 24.15
N PRO A 73 1.07 -0.38 25.38
CA PRO A 73 -0.11 -1.10 25.90
C PRO A 73 -1.42 -0.28 25.96
N ASN A 74 -1.41 0.99 25.57
CA ASN A 74 -2.54 1.90 25.73
C ASN A 74 -3.39 2.13 24.48
N GLY A 75 -3.12 1.53 23.31
CA GLY A 75 -3.98 1.64 22.09
C GLY A 75 -4.11 3.03 21.44
N ARG A 76 -3.80 4.12 22.17
CA ARG A 76 -4.07 5.52 21.82
C ARG A 76 -3.33 6.04 20.58
N ILE A 77 -2.18 5.44 20.21
CA ILE A 77 -1.40 5.90 19.05
C ILE A 77 -2.15 5.61 17.75
N LYS A 78 -2.79 4.45 17.64
CA LYS A 78 -3.50 4.02 16.42
C LYS A 78 -4.86 4.67 16.28
N GLU A 79 -5.55 4.88 17.39
CA GLU A 79 -6.73 5.75 17.40
C GLU A 79 -6.33 7.17 16.95
N GLY A 80 -5.19 7.68 17.40
CA GLY A 80 -4.60 8.92 16.90
C GLY A 80 -4.40 8.93 15.38
N THR A 81 -3.72 7.92 14.83
CA THR A 81 -3.53 7.78 13.36
C THR A 81 -4.85 7.71 12.61
N PHE A 82 -5.85 6.99 13.14
CA PHE A 82 -7.19 6.94 12.56
C PHE A 82 -7.89 8.31 12.62
N ASN A 83 -7.77 9.03 13.73
CA ASN A 83 -8.31 10.37 13.89
C ASN A 83 -7.64 11.37 12.93
N GLU A 84 -6.33 11.24 12.67
CA GLU A 84 -5.65 12.06 11.66
C GLU A 84 -6.21 11.84 10.24
N ILE A 85 -6.66 10.63 9.91
CA ILE A 85 -7.36 10.36 8.64
C ILE A 85 -8.68 11.15 8.61
N GLN A 86 -9.48 11.06 9.68
CA GLN A 86 -10.76 11.78 9.79
C GLN A 86 -10.58 13.30 9.71
N GLU A 87 -9.59 13.85 10.41
CA GLU A 87 -9.23 15.27 10.37
C GLU A 87 -8.79 15.71 8.98
N GLY A 88 -7.98 14.90 8.29
CA GLY A 88 -7.56 15.15 6.92
C GLY A 88 -8.73 15.13 5.93
N LEU A 89 -9.65 14.17 6.02
CA LEU A 89 -10.86 14.14 5.19
C LEU A 89 -11.72 15.39 5.44
N LYS A 90 -11.90 15.77 6.70
CA LYS A 90 -12.63 16.98 7.10
C LYS A 90 -11.97 18.25 6.56
N TYR A 91 -10.64 18.33 6.55
CA TYR A 91 -9.89 19.45 5.95
C TYR A 91 -10.27 19.67 4.48
N PHE A 92 -10.47 18.59 3.72
CA PHE A 92 -10.94 18.65 2.33
C PHE A 92 -12.47 18.81 2.18
N GLY A 93 -13.21 18.96 3.28
CA GLY A 93 -14.68 19.01 3.27
C GLY A 93 -15.34 17.68 2.89
N LEU A 94 -14.62 16.57 3.05
CA LEU A 94 -15.10 15.22 2.77
C LEU A 94 -15.74 14.61 4.02
N PRO A 95 -16.75 13.73 3.85
CA PRO A 95 -17.38 13.05 4.99
C PRO A 95 -16.39 12.14 5.71
N GLU A 96 -16.61 11.96 7.01
CA GLU A 96 -15.88 11.01 7.86
C GLU A 96 -16.14 9.56 7.44
N LEU A 97 -15.18 8.67 7.69
CA LEU A 97 -15.35 7.23 7.46
C LEU A 97 -16.46 6.69 8.37
N SER A 98 -17.30 5.79 7.84
CA SER A 98 -18.42 5.18 8.57
C SER A 98 -17.98 4.11 9.59
N ILE A 99 -16.70 3.74 9.59
CA ILE A 99 -16.12 2.70 10.45
C ILE A 99 -15.68 3.29 11.79
N ASN A 100 -15.98 2.58 12.87
CA ASN A 100 -15.46 2.91 14.20
C ASN A 100 -14.08 2.28 14.40
N PHE A 101 -13.14 2.99 15.04
CA PHE A 101 -11.80 2.46 15.33
C PHE A 101 -11.84 1.13 16.10
N ASN A 102 -12.75 0.98 17.07
CA ASN A 102 -12.88 -0.24 17.85
C ASN A 102 -13.25 -1.46 17.00
N ASP A 103 -13.81 -1.24 15.81
CA ASP A 103 -14.17 -2.30 14.88
C ASP A 103 -13.00 -2.86 14.07
N ILE A 104 -11.89 -2.13 14.03
CA ILE A 104 -10.69 -2.43 13.24
C ILE A 104 -9.42 -2.59 14.10
N ASP A 105 -9.55 -2.52 15.43
CA ASP A 105 -8.49 -2.83 16.38
C ASP A 105 -8.48 -4.34 16.70
N LEU A 106 -7.41 -5.05 16.32
CA LEU A 106 -7.31 -6.48 16.64
C LEU A 106 -7.21 -6.73 18.15
N ASN A 107 -6.69 -5.79 18.94
CA ASN A 107 -6.61 -5.97 20.40
C ASN A 107 -8.01 -6.05 21.02
N ILE A 108 -9.01 -5.45 20.36
CA ILE A 108 -10.42 -5.52 20.77
C ILE A 108 -11.12 -6.71 20.12
N LYS A 109 -10.84 -6.99 18.84
CA LYS A 109 -11.61 -7.97 18.05
C LYS A 109 -11.07 -9.39 18.05
N VAL A 110 -9.81 -9.58 18.41
CA VAL A 110 -9.11 -10.87 18.25
C VAL A 110 -8.35 -11.28 19.51
N SER A 111 -7.89 -10.34 20.35
CA SER A 111 -7.24 -10.70 21.62
C SER A 111 -8.25 -11.30 22.61
N ASN A 112 -8.11 -12.59 22.90
CA ASN A 112 -8.99 -13.33 23.81
C ASN A 112 -8.71 -13.04 25.30
N ASP A 113 -7.56 -12.47 25.64
CA ASP A 113 -7.12 -12.26 27.03
C ASP A 113 -6.77 -10.78 27.35
N GLY A 114 -7.13 -9.87 26.44
CA GLY A 114 -6.84 -8.44 26.57
C GLY A 114 -5.35 -8.08 26.44
N LYS A 115 -4.48 -9.03 26.04
CA LYS A 115 -3.08 -8.74 25.75
C LYS A 115 -2.90 -8.23 24.34
N ASN A 116 -1.86 -7.42 24.13
CA ASN A 116 -1.51 -6.96 22.80
C ASN A 116 -1.15 -8.13 21.89
N ILE A 117 -1.68 -8.11 20.67
CA ILE A 117 -1.31 -9.07 19.63
C ILE A 117 0.16 -8.85 19.24
N SER A 118 0.93 -9.93 19.14
CA SER A 118 2.32 -9.87 18.73
C SER A 118 2.47 -9.50 17.24
N PRO A 119 3.63 -8.96 16.82
CA PRO A 119 3.90 -8.66 15.41
C PRO A 119 3.56 -9.82 14.46
N ASN A 120 4.06 -11.03 14.74
CA ASN A 120 3.81 -12.18 13.87
C ASN A 120 2.35 -12.66 13.88
N THR A 121 1.61 -12.39 14.96
CA THR A 121 0.21 -12.79 15.07
C THR A 121 -0.71 -11.83 14.30
N HIS A 122 -0.43 -10.52 14.28
CA HIS A 122 -1.28 -9.59 13.52
C HIS A 122 -1.20 -9.86 12.01
N ARG A 123 -0.02 -10.26 11.51
CA ARG A 123 0.22 -10.56 10.09
C ARG A 123 -0.72 -11.63 9.54
N LEU A 124 -1.11 -12.60 10.37
CA LEU A 124 -2.12 -13.61 10.03
C LEU A 124 -3.48 -13.03 9.63
N TYR A 125 -3.78 -11.78 10.00
CA TYR A 125 -5.07 -11.14 9.76
C TYR A 125 -5.03 -10.05 8.70
N THR A 126 -3.83 -9.58 8.33
CA THR A 126 -3.70 -8.35 7.52
C THR A 126 -2.63 -8.39 6.44
N HIS A 127 -1.73 -9.38 6.43
CA HIS A 127 -0.60 -9.43 5.48
C HIS A 127 -0.71 -10.54 4.43
N LEU A 128 -1.79 -11.33 4.44
CA LEU A 128 -1.97 -12.52 3.60
C LEU A 128 -2.39 -12.23 2.14
N GLY A 129 -2.40 -10.97 1.71
CA GLY A 129 -2.75 -10.57 0.36
C GLY A 129 -4.12 -9.88 0.25
N TRP A 130 -4.24 -9.01 -0.76
CA TRP A 130 -5.39 -8.14 -0.96
C TRP A 130 -6.67 -8.92 -1.30
N ASN A 131 -6.52 -9.97 -2.11
CA ASN A 131 -7.62 -10.81 -2.58
C ASN A 131 -7.70 -12.17 -1.86
N TYR A 132 -6.91 -12.38 -0.81
CA TYR A 132 -6.95 -13.61 -0.04
C TYR A 132 -8.32 -13.81 0.61
N LYS A 133 -8.96 -14.95 0.34
CA LYS A 133 -10.36 -15.20 0.76
C LYS A 133 -10.48 -15.91 2.10
N LYS A 134 -9.38 -16.49 2.60
CA LYS A 134 -9.38 -17.38 3.77
C LYS A 134 -8.76 -16.72 5.01
N HIS A 135 -8.86 -15.40 5.12
CA HIS A 135 -8.43 -14.66 6.31
C HIS A 135 -9.07 -15.26 7.57
N PRO A 136 -8.31 -15.51 8.66
CA PRO A 136 -8.83 -16.11 9.89
C PRO A 136 -10.02 -15.33 10.48
N ASN A 137 -10.05 -14.01 10.29
CA ASN A 137 -11.19 -13.16 10.58
C ASN A 137 -11.52 -12.28 9.37
N ASN A 138 -12.28 -12.83 8.42
CA ASN A 138 -12.58 -12.17 7.15
C ASN A 138 -13.41 -10.89 7.31
N ASP A 139 -14.34 -10.83 8.25
CA ASP A 139 -15.15 -9.62 8.47
C ASP A 139 -14.31 -8.48 9.03
N PHE A 140 -13.36 -8.80 9.92
CA PHE A 140 -12.37 -7.85 10.40
C PHE A 140 -11.47 -7.33 9.26
N TRP A 141 -10.94 -8.24 8.44
CA TRP A 141 -10.11 -7.88 7.28
C TRP A 141 -10.86 -6.95 6.32
N LYS A 142 -12.11 -7.26 5.97
CA LYS A 142 -12.94 -6.41 5.10
C LYS A 142 -13.11 -4.99 5.65
N LYS A 143 -13.35 -4.86 6.96
CA LYS A 143 -13.47 -3.53 7.60
C LYS A 143 -12.16 -2.75 7.51
N ARG A 144 -11.01 -3.40 7.73
CA ARG A 144 -9.71 -2.74 7.56
C ARG A 144 -9.45 -2.35 6.12
N LYS A 145 -9.71 -3.24 5.16
CA LYS A 145 -9.62 -2.98 3.73
C LYS A 145 -10.44 -1.74 3.33
N HIS A 146 -11.65 -1.60 3.87
CA HIS A 146 -12.51 -0.44 3.64
C HIS A 146 -11.94 0.88 4.15
N VAL A 147 -11.10 0.90 5.20
CA VAL A 147 -10.44 2.13 5.65
C VAL A 147 -9.61 2.74 4.53
N LEU A 148 -8.76 1.93 3.86
CA LEU A 148 -7.97 2.40 2.73
C LEU A 148 -8.84 2.74 1.52
N ILE A 149 -9.76 1.84 1.15
CA ILE A 149 -10.62 2.03 -0.02
C ILE A 149 -11.46 3.30 0.12
N ASP A 150 -12.14 3.52 1.24
CA ASP A 150 -13.02 4.67 1.42
C ASP A 150 -12.23 5.97 1.50
N SER A 151 -11.06 5.96 2.15
CA SER A 151 -10.17 7.12 2.21
C SER A 151 -9.69 7.54 0.82
N VAL A 152 -9.17 6.58 0.04
CA VAL A 152 -8.70 6.81 -1.34
C VAL A 152 -9.86 7.20 -2.25
N ASN A 153 -10.99 6.53 -2.13
CA ASN A 153 -12.18 6.80 -2.94
C ASN A 153 -12.64 8.25 -2.73
N ARG A 154 -12.78 8.69 -1.47
CA ARG A 154 -13.23 10.04 -1.13
C ARG A 154 -12.24 11.10 -1.58
N LEU A 155 -10.94 10.87 -1.36
CA LEU A 155 -9.89 11.84 -1.63
C LEU A 155 -9.55 11.99 -3.13
N LEU A 156 -9.47 10.88 -3.86
CA LEU A 156 -8.95 10.87 -5.23
C LEU A 156 -10.02 10.59 -6.28
N PHE A 157 -10.89 9.60 -6.06
CA PHE A 157 -11.84 9.14 -7.08
C PHE A 157 -13.14 9.96 -7.08
N ASN A 158 -13.62 10.38 -5.92
CA ASN A 158 -14.92 11.03 -5.73
C ASN A 158 -14.86 12.38 -4.99
N SER A 159 -13.69 13.04 -4.93
CA SER A 159 -13.51 14.31 -4.19
C SER A 159 -14.29 15.54 -4.67
N LYS A 160 -15.03 15.45 -5.78
CA LYS A 160 -15.80 16.56 -6.36
C LYS A 160 -17.30 16.27 -6.43
N LYS A 161 -17.98 15.85 -5.36
CA LYS A 161 -19.45 15.70 -5.42
C LYS A 161 -20.19 16.21 -4.17
N ILE A 162 -21.06 17.17 -4.47
CA ILE A 162 -21.76 18.19 -3.67
C ILE A 162 -22.91 17.62 -2.77
N PHE A 163 -22.98 16.30 -2.54
CA PHE A 163 -24.04 15.70 -1.72
C PHE A 163 -23.52 15.20 -0.36
N SER A 164 -22.80 16.07 0.38
CA SER A 164 -22.33 15.78 1.74
C SER A 164 -23.42 15.83 2.82
N TRP A 165 -24.71 16.00 2.45
CA TRP A 165 -25.77 16.20 3.44
C TRP A 165 -26.07 14.94 4.28
N PHE A 166 -25.68 13.74 3.82
CA PHE A 166 -25.86 12.49 4.56
C PHE A 166 -24.58 11.62 4.53
N PRO A 167 -23.71 11.71 5.55
CA PRO A 167 -22.46 10.93 5.63
C PRO A 167 -22.66 9.41 5.54
N TRP A 168 -23.81 8.90 5.99
CA TRP A 168 -24.15 7.47 5.97
C TRP A 168 -24.60 6.97 4.59
N ALA A 169 -24.92 7.87 3.65
CA ALA A 169 -25.34 7.50 2.30
C ALA A 169 -24.20 7.60 1.27
N SER A 170 -23.05 8.19 1.64
CA SER A 170 -21.94 8.42 0.70
C SER A 170 -21.43 7.13 0.07
N ASP A 171 -21.35 6.05 0.85
CA ASP A 171 -20.80 4.77 0.41
C ASP A 171 -21.78 4.00 -0.50
N VAL A 172 -23.08 4.25 -0.34
CA VAL A 172 -24.14 3.67 -1.18
C VAL A 172 -24.30 4.45 -2.49
N VAL A 173 -24.12 5.77 -2.44
CA VAL A 173 -24.32 6.66 -3.59
C VAL A 173 -23.08 6.77 -4.47
N TYR A 174 -21.88 6.63 -3.89
CA TYR A 174 -20.59 6.69 -4.59
C TYR A 174 -19.69 5.51 -4.22
N PRO A 175 -20.10 4.27 -4.56
CA PRO A 175 -19.31 3.10 -4.27
C PRO A 175 -17.93 3.21 -4.95
N PRO A 176 -16.87 2.69 -4.30
CA PRO A 176 -15.55 2.60 -4.90
C PRO A 176 -15.61 1.88 -6.26
N SER A 177 -14.95 2.44 -7.26
CA SER A 177 -14.80 1.77 -8.55
C SER A 177 -13.79 0.62 -8.46
N GLU A 178 -13.83 -0.30 -9.42
CA GLU A 178 -12.82 -1.35 -9.57
C GLU A 178 -11.40 -0.77 -9.69
N GLN A 179 -11.25 0.35 -10.41
CA GLN A 179 -9.98 1.07 -10.52
C GLN A 179 -9.50 1.62 -9.16
N CYS A 180 -10.41 2.02 -8.26
CA CYS A 180 -10.08 2.47 -6.92
C CYS A 180 -9.62 1.30 -6.03
N ASP A 181 -10.34 0.17 -6.05
CA ASP A 181 -9.94 -1.02 -5.29
C ASP A 181 -8.57 -1.54 -5.76
N ALA A 182 -8.35 -1.61 -7.08
CA ALA A 182 -7.07 -2.03 -7.64
C ALA A 182 -5.92 -1.06 -7.30
N PHE A 183 -6.19 0.25 -7.28
CA PHE A 183 -5.18 1.22 -6.84
C PHE A 183 -4.85 1.07 -5.35
N CYS A 184 -5.84 0.77 -4.51
CA CYS A 184 -5.63 0.46 -3.09
C CYS A 184 -4.82 -0.82 -2.90
N ALA A 185 -5.03 -1.84 -3.73
CA ALA A 185 -4.23 -3.05 -3.73
C ALA A 185 -2.74 -2.76 -4.02
N ILE A 186 -2.43 -1.87 -4.97
CA ILE A 186 -1.05 -1.45 -5.24
C ILE A 186 -0.45 -0.77 -4.01
N ILE A 187 -1.17 0.18 -3.39
CA ILE A 187 -0.73 0.85 -2.15
C ILE A 187 -0.44 -0.19 -1.06
N TYR A 188 -1.35 -1.16 -0.89
CA TYR A 188 -1.20 -2.25 0.07
C TYR A 188 0.08 -3.05 -0.20
N TYR A 189 0.32 -3.45 -1.45
CA TYR A 189 1.49 -4.26 -1.78
C TYR A 189 2.81 -3.50 -1.66
N VAL A 190 2.85 -2.19 -1.92
CA VAL A 190 4.07 -1.39 -1.66
C VAL A 190 4.49 -1.49 -0.20
N HIS A 191 3.53 -1.43 0.73
CA HIS A 191 3.80 -1.60 2.15
C HIS A 191 4.35 -3.00 2.47
N ILE A 192 3.69 -4.06 1.97
CA ILE A 192 4.13 -5.45 2.19
C ILE A 192 5.51 -5.72 1.56
N ILE A 193 5.84 -5.06 0.44
CA ILE A 193 7.19 -5.11 -0.15
C ILE A 193 8.21 -4.52 0.82
N GLY A 194 7.89 -3.40 1.47
CA GLY A 194 8.69 -2.83 2.56
C GLY A 194 8.98 -3.85 3.67
N ASP A 195 7.98 -4.64 4.08
CA ASP A 195 8.19 -5.71 5.06
C ASP A 195 9.16 -6.80 4.57
N HIS A 196 9.09 -7.16 3.28
CA HIS A 196 10.03 -8.11 2.68
C HIS A 196 11.46 -7.60 2.60
N ILE A 197 11.67 -6.34 2.22
CA ILE A 197 12.99 -5.68 2.20
C ILE A 197 13.63 -5.75 3.59
N ALA A 198 12.78 -5.68 4.59
CA ALA A 198 13.17 -5.45 5.95
C ALA A 198 13.22 -6.78 6.77
N GLY A 199 12.65 -7.86 6.22
CA GLY A 199 12.69 -9.24 6.73
C GLY A 199 14.04 -9.95 6.55
N ASP A 200 14.99 -9.67 7.45
CA ASP A 200 16.32 -10.29 7.48
C ASP A 200 16.37 -11.74 8.01
N THR A 201 15.23 -12.26 8.48
CA THR A 201 15.10 -13.58 9.10
C THR A 201 13.77 -14.24 8.71
N ALA A 202 13.75 -15.57 8.71
CA ALA A 202 12.55 -16.35 8.36
C ALA A 202 11.34 -16.02 9.25
N ASP A 203 11.57 -15.74 10.54
CA ASP A 203 10.50 -15.35 11.47
C ASP A 203 9.88 -14.00 11.09
N LYS A 204 10.69 -13.02 10.66
CA LYS A 204 10.19 -11.73 10.15
C LYS A 204 9.48 -11.83 8.80
N LEU A 205 9.64 -12.94 8.06
CA LEU A 205 8.94 -13.20 6.80
C LEU A 205 7.72 -14.11 6.99
N LYS A 206 7.46 -14.56 8.22
CA LYS A 206 6.34 -15.44 8.53
C LYS A 206 5.01 -14.70 8.42
N ASN A 207 4.01 -15.38 7.83
CA ASN A 207 2.64 -14.89 7.67
C ASN A 207 2.52 -13.62 6.79
N ILE A 208 3.48 -13.42 5.89
CA ILE A 208 3.44 -12.37 4.88
C ILE A 208 3.16 -13.02 3.53
N GLU A 209 2.29 -12.42 2.72
CA GLU A 209 2.06 -12.83 1.34
C GLU A 209 3.39 -12.90 0.60
N PRO A 210 3.79 -14.03 0.02
CA PRO A 210 5.13 -14.15 -0.55
C PRO A 210 5.26 -13.36 -1.86
N LEU A 211 6.51 -12.96 -2.22
CA LEU A 211 6.77 -12.25 -3.48
C LEU A 211 6.23 -13.00 -4.71
N ILE A 212 6.44 -14.32 -4.74
CA ILE A 212 5.84 -15.26 -5.69
C ILE A 212 5.22 -16.42 -4.93
N HIS A 213 4.33 -17.16 -5.58
CA HIS A 213 3.76 -18.36 -5.01
C HIS A 213 4.82 -19.44 -4.73
N TYR A 214 4.96 -19.86 -3.46
CA TYR A 214 5.90 -20.94 -3.10
C TYR A 214 5.22 -22.27 -2.76
N THR A 215 3.98 -22.29 -2.24
CA THR A 215 3.41 -23.53 -1.65
C THR A 215 1.87 -23.64 -1.58
N SER A 216 1.08 -22.57 -1.79
CA SER A 216 -0.36 -22.55 -1.47
C SER A 216 -1.22 -21.93 -2.56
N MET A 217 -2.11 -22.71 -3.20
CA MET A 217 -3.01 -22.25 -4.28
C MET A 217 -3.92 -21.09 -3.86
N ASP A 218 -4.03 -20.81 -2.56
CA ASP A 218 -4.83 -19.73 -2.03
C ASP A 218 -4.10 -18.37 -2.01
N THR A 219 -2.77 -18.36 -2.16
CA THR A 219 -1.89 -17.17 -2.14
C THR A 219 -1.09 -17.10 -3.45
N PRO A 220 -1.56 -16.36 -4.46
CA PRO A 220 -0.94 -16.33 -5.79
C PRO A 220 0.41 -15.59 -5.82
N GLY A 221 0.75 -14.85 -4.75
CA GLY A 221 1.98 -14.08 -4.63
C GLY A 221 1.82 -12.62 -5.05
N ILE A 222 2.59 -11.75 -4.41
CA ILE A 222 2.54 -10.28 -4.60
C ILE A 222 2.68 -9.90 -6.07
N ILE A 223 3.65 -10.48 -6.79
CA ILE A 223 3.91 -10.10 -8.19
C ILE A 223 2.72 -10.46 -9.08
N VAL A 224 2.10 -11.62 -8.87
CA VAL A 224 0.94 -12.05 -9.66
C VAL A 224 -0.24 -11.11 -9.43
N GLU A 225 -0.58 -10.83 -8.17
CA GLU A 225 -1.66 -9.88 -7.88
C GLU A 225 -1.35 -8.48 -8.41
N LEU A 226 -0.13 -7.96 -8.22
CA LEU A 226 0.28 -6.67 -8.77
C LEU A 226 0.06 -6.60 -10.29
N LYS A 227 0.44 -7.63 -11.05
CA LYS A 227 0.22 -7.66 -12.51
C LYS A 227 -1.27 -7.54 -12.86
N GLU A 228 -2.15 -8.18 -12.11
CA GLU A 228 -3.60 -8.08 -12.30
C GLU A 228 -4.10 -6.66 -11.97
N GLN A 229 -3.72 -6.13 -10.80
CA GLN A 229 -4.18 -4.82 -10.34
C GLN A 229 -3.67 -3.69 -11.23
N LEU A 230 -2.42 -3.75 -11.69
CA LEU A 230 -1.83 -2.78 -12.62
C LEU A 230 -2.60 -2.69 -13.94
N GLN A 231 -3.11 -3.82 -14.45
CA GLN A 231 -3.94 -3.83 -15.67
C GLN A 231 -5.28 -3.13 -15.45
N ILE A 232 -5.86 -3.23 -14.26
CA ILE A 232 -7.11 -2.54 -13.93
C ILE A 232 -6.86 -1.04 -13.78
N VAL A 233 -5.79 -0.66 -13.06
CA VAL A 233 -5.43 0.74 -12.80
C VAL A 233 -5.06 1.49 -14.08
N PHE A 234 -4.31 0.85 -14.98
CA PHE A 234 -3.77 1.47 -16.21
C PHE A 234 -4.43 0.94 -17.48
N GLN A 235 -5.77 0.88 -17.47
CA GLN A 235 -6.54 0.29 -18.55
C GLN A 235 -6.28 0.95 -19.91
N GLU A 236 -6.11 2.28 -19.96
CA GLU A 236 -5.85 3.00 -21.22
C GLU A 236 -4.43 2.77 -21.75
N GLN A 237 -3.52 2.29 -20.90
CA GLN A 237 -2.09 2.17 -21.20
C GLN A 237 -1.61 0.73 -21.36
N LYS A 238 -2.49 -0.28 -21.35
CA LYS A 238 -2.12 -1.70 -21.49
C LYS A 238 -1.23 -1.99 -22.71
N ASN A 239 -1.41 -1.24 -23.80
CA ASN A 239 -0.63 -1.38 -25.04
C ASN A 239 0.53 -0.39 -25.16
N SER A 240 0.81 0.40 -24.12
CA SER A 240 1.93 1.33 -24.11
C SER A 240 3.26 0.58 -23.92
N TYR A 241 4.33 1.12 -24.49
CA TYR A 241 5.68 0.58 -24.28
C TYR A 241 6.06 0.54 -22.80
N THR A 242 5.72 1.58 -22.03
CA THR A 242 6.02 1.65 -20.59
C THR A 242 5.32 0.56 -19.80
N PHE A 243 4.05 0.26 -20.11
CA PHE A 243 3.32 -0.82 -19.44
C PHE A 243 3.90 -2.19 -19.84
N PHE A 244 4.23 -2.38 -21.11
CA PHE A 244 4.90 -3.61 -21.57
C PHE A 244 6.26 -3.84 -20.89
N GLU A 245 7.10 -2.80 -20.76
CA GLU A 245 8.38 -2.89 -20.05
C GLU A 245 8.20 -3.26 -18.57
N LEU A 246 7.19 -2.68 -17.91
CA LEU A 246 6.82 -3.02 -16.54
C LEU A 246 6.44 -4.50 -16.40
N ASP A 247 5.50 -4.98 -17.23
CA ASP A 247 5.04 -6.37 -17.20
C ASP A 247 6.17 -7.36 -17.46
N GLN A 248 7.04 -7.05 -18.43
CA GLN A 248 8.21 -7.86 -18.74
C GLN A 248 9.18 -7.94 -17.56
N LYS A 249 9.52 -6.80 -16.93
CA LYS A 249 10.42 -6.77 -15.77
C LYS A 249 9.86 -7.52 -14.56
N LEU A 250 8.56 -7.43 -14.32
CA LEU A 250 7.91 -8.22 -13.28
C LEU A 250 8.01 -9.73 -13.57
N SER A 251 7.84 -10.12 -14.83
CA SER A 251 7.96 -11.52 -15.26
C SER A 251 9.40 -12.04 -15.16
N ASP A 252 10.38 -11.24 -15.56
CA ASP A 252 11.81 -11.56 -15.44
C ASP A 252 12.21 -11.72 -13.97
N LEU A 253 11.68 -10.86 -13.09
CA LEU A 253 11.89 -10.97 -11.64
C LEU A 253 11.28 -12.25 -11.09
N THR A 254 10.06 -12.63 -11.48
CA THR A 254 9.46 -13.92 -11.10
C THR A 254 10.38 -15.09 -11.44
N ILE A 255 10.89 -15.14 -12.68
CA ILE A 255 11.81 -16.19 -13.13
C ILE A 255 13.11 -16.20 -12.30
N SER A 256 13.62 -15.02 -11.93
CA SER A 256 14.81 -14.90 -11.07
C SER A 256 14.55 -15.45 -9.66
N ILE A 257 13.38 -15.13 -9.09
CA ILE A 257 12.98 -15.60 -7.77
C ILE A 257 12.80 -17.12 -7.78
N GLU A 258 12.11 -17.67 -8.78
CA GLU A 258 11.90 -19.12 -8.94
C GLU A 258 13.21 -19.90 -8.99
N LYS A 259 14.23 -19.41 -9.71
CA LYS A 259 15.55 -20.03 -9.76
C LYS A 259 16.28 -20.04 -8.41
N ASN A 260 15.99 -19.06 -7.57
CA ASN A 260 16.62 -18.91 -6.26
C ASN A 260 15.94 -19.74 -5.16
N CYS A 261 14.75 -20.26 -5.44
CA CYS A 261 14.00 -21.11 -4.52
C CYS A 261 14.16 -22.58 -4.93
N ASP A 262 14.72 -23.40 -4.04
CA ASP A 262 14.77 -24.85 -4.22
C ASP A 262 13.34 -25.43 -4.36
N ILE A 263 13.23 -26.71 -4.72
CA ILE A 263 11.97 -27.46 -4.96
C ILE A 263 10.89 -27.26 -3.86
N LEU A 264 11.29 -26.94 -2.62
CA LEU A 264 10.40 -26.78 -1.48
C LEU A 264 9.99 -25.33 -1.18
N GLY A 265 10.55 -24.32 -1.84
CA GLY A 265 10.08 -22.93 -1.78
C GLY A 265 10.23 -22.20 -0.44
N PHE A 266 10.86 -22.79 0.59
CA PHE A 266 10.99 -22.18 1.91
C PHE A 266 12.14 -21.18 1.99
N ILE A 267 11.87 -20.02 2.62
CA ILE A 267 12.87 -19.02 3.00
C ILE A 267 13.23 -19.24 4.47
N ASP A 268 14.12 -20.20 4.72
CA ASP A 268 14.45 -20.72 6.06
C ASP A 268 15.91 -20.47 6.48
N THR A 269 16.75 -20.02 5.56
CA THR A 269 18.16 -19.67 5.83
C THR A 269 18.40 -18.17 5.70
N ALA A 270 19.44 -17.67 6.38
CA ALA A 270 19.85 -16.27 6.27
C ALA A 270 20.21 -15.86 4.83
N GLU A 271 20.81 -16.76 4.05
CA GLU A 271 21.13 -16.52 2.64
C GLU A 271 19.85 -16.35 1.80
N LYS A 272 18.85 -17.22 2.02
CA LYS A 272 17.57 -17.13 1.33
C LYS A 272 16.79 -15.87 1.74
N CYS A 273 16.84 -15.49 3.02
CA CYS A 273 16.25 -14.24 3.49
C CYS A 273 16.90 -13.05 2.79
N LYS A 274 18.24 -13.00 2.72
CA LYS A 274 18.96 -11.94 2.03
C LYS A 274 18.61 -11.86 0.54
N LYS A 275 18.57 -12.98 -0.18
CA LYS A 275 18.13 -13.01 -1.58
C LYS A 275 16.69 -12.53 -1.74
N ASN A 276 15.80 -12.88 -0.81
CA ASN A 276 14.42 -12.37 -0.81
C ASN A 276 14.38 -10.85 -0.62
N GLN A 277 15.19 -10.29 0.28
CA GLN A 277 15.32 -8.83 0.45
C GLN A 277 15.77 -8.17 -0.85
N GLU A 278 16.82 -8.70 -1.50
CA GLU A 278 17.33 -8.19 -2.78
C GLU A 278 16.25 -8.21 -3.88
N HIS A 279 15.43 -9.27 -3.95
CA HIS A 279 14.31 -9.33 -4.90
C HIS A 279 13.19 -8.33 -4.55
N ALA A 280 12.89 -8.12 -3.27
CA ALA A 280 11.91 -7.14 -2.84
C ALA A 280 12.35 -5.71 -3.17
N GLU A 281 13.64 -5.40 -2.97
CA GLU A 281 14.25 -4.13 -3.40
C GLU A 281 14.15 -3.96 -4.92
N GLN A 282 14.44 -5.00 -5.70
CA GLN A 282 14.28 -4.99 -7.15
C GLN A 282 12.83 -4.76 -7.57
N LEU A 283 11.87 -5.38 -6.90
CA LEU A 283 10.44 -5.17 -7.14
C LEU A 283 10.06 -3.71 -6.90
N LEU A 284 10.45 -3.14 -5.75
CA LEU A 284 10.19 -1.73 -5.44
C LEU A 284 10.80 -0.79 -6.48
N GLN A 285 12.03 -1.08 -6.94
CA GLN A 285 12.71 -0.31 -7.99
C GLN A 285 12.01 -0.42 -9.36
N ILE A 286 11.50 -1.60 -9.72
CA ILE A 286 10.69 -1.78 -10.93
C ILE A 286 9.44 -0.90 -10.83
N LEU A 287 8.74 -0.94 -9.71
CA LEU A 287 7.55 -0.14 -9.47
C LEU A 287 7.85 1.36 -9.56
N SER A 288 8.85 1.87 -8.82
CA SER A 288 9.22 3.29 -8.79
C SER A 288 9.69 3.83 -10.14
N LYS A 289 10.31 3.00 -10.98
CA LYS A 289 10.73 3.41 -12.32
C LYS A 289 9.55 3.64 -13.27
N HIS A 290 8.46 2.87 -13.17
CA HIS A 290 7.39 2.85 -14.18
C HIS A 290 6.10 3.54 -13.72
N LEU A 291 5.69 3.34 -12.47
CA LEU A 291 4.42 3.85 -11.94
C LEU A 291 4.27 5.38 -12.08
N PRO A 292 5.27 6.23 -11.78
CA PRO A 292 5.12 7.68 -11.90
C PRO A 292 4.77 8.11 -13.33
N THR A 293 5.39 7.46 -14.32
CA THR A 293 5.11 7.74 -15.74
C THR A 293 3.72 7.26 -16.14
N LEU A 294 3.33 6.06 -15.71
CA LEU A 294 1.99 5.52 -15.98
C LEU A 294 0.90 6.39 -15.34
N LEU A 295 1.06 6.82 -14.09
CA LEU A 295 0.13 7.71 -13.39
C LEU A 295 -0.02 9.06 -14.09
N LYS A 296 1.08 9.63 -14.57
CA LYS A 296 1.07 10.90 -15.32
C LYS A 296 0.33 10.80 -16.66
N ASN A 297 0.28 9.61 -17.25
CA ASN A 297 -0.24 9.38 -18.59
C ASN A 297 -1.65 8.79 -18.62
N GLU A 298 -2.10 8.13 -17.56
CA GLU A 298 -3.46 7.61 -17.43
C GLU A 298 -4.45 8.78 -17.31
N SER A 299 -5.49 8.84 -18.17
CA SER A 299 -6.35 10.02 -18.23
C SER A 299 -7.01 10.36 -16.89
N PHE A 300 -7.42 9.33 -16.14
CA PHE A 300 -7.98 9.50 -14.80
C PHE A 300 -7.03 10.28 -13.87
N PHE A 301 -5.83 9.75 -13.63
CA PHE A 301 -4.85 10.33 -12.72
C PHE A 301 -4.29 11.66 -13.23
N LYS A 302 -4.01 11.74 -14.53
CA LYS A 302 -3.58 12.98 -15.21
C LYS A 302 -4.57 14.13 -15.03
N SER A 303 -5.86 13.86 -14.88
CA SER A 303 -6.87 14.90 -14.65
C SER A 303 -6.89 15.41 -13.20
N ARG A 304 -6.34 14.64 -12.26
CA ARG A 304 -6.34 14.93 -10.82
C ARG A 304 -5.04 15.52 -10.30
N PHE A 305 -3.90 15.16 -10.90
CA PHE A 305 -2.56 15.67 -10.54
C PHE A 305 -2.12 16.87 -11.43
N LYS A 306 -3.08 17.68 -11.88
CA LYS A 306 -2.85 18.81 -12.79
C LYS A 306 -2.62 20.12 -12.06
#